data_AF-X0H0Y4-F1
#
_entry.id   AF-X0H0Y4-F1
#
_cell.length_a   1.000
_cell.length_b   1.000
_cell.length_c   1.000
_cell.angle_alpha   90.00
_cell.angle_beta   90.00
_cell.angle_gamma   90.00
#
_symmetry.space_group_name_H-M   'P 1'
#
loop_
_entity.id
_entity.type
_entity.pdbx_description
1 polymer ?
#
loop_
_entity_poly.entity_id
_entity_poly.type
_entity_poly.pdbx_seq_one_letter_code
_entity_poly.pdbx_strand_id
1 'polypeptide(L)'
;MLAATLLQEGAVPLPAAAAVSIFRFDNTGPWSLLGKMRGEWHHGSVSVGLLATLLTFTSFSLQFTPTVVLSQVGIASLPVATSVPQTYYYADPDGPSFRFQMSQSHSFLETTHVRYPAFAEWISNATISDTTAQHGELAPYSAPGIRDTGTVMRAFLPLKENDERSRLIEYHEFGTVVDTRVVCMRPKLTTVVYSDDRVTGLADVEQKPLGLLRQPGEDGSKNYSLSFDCAFRGATGDESETYRYGWPLALCRLIQPEQGIYPVMEPKGTEEVGNSYLLINATITDYVTDLDGSGVWESITIEANNDTSLSVSLQFTLCMTAFEAQEMEIKATRPASFPPEPAVLWNTSTATYDTKDVLRQLDAGTSSDSTVERGIFDLAPRSWQWPERPEYSFVVGGAFSTTYALTFVGYDDLYYGLVNEAQYSILAHMASSTADPALALQAYFTTLCAIYYYDRIIIFDTAAPSSRVSWV
;
A
#
# COMPACT_ATOMS: atom_id res chain seq x y z
N MET A 1 44.47 15.94 -52.12
CA MET A 1 45.79 16.57 -51.83
C MET A 1 46.96 15.58 -51.86
N LEU A 2 46.89 14.38 -51.26
CA LEU A 2 47.99 13.40 -51.30
C LEU A 2 48.33 12.86 -52.70
N ALA A 3 47.33 12.64 -53.54
CA ALA A 3 47.55 12.31 -54.95
C ALA A 3 48.29 13.44 -55.69
N ALA A 4 48.22 14.68 -55.18
CA ALA A 4 48.87 15.81 -55.79
C ALA A 4 50.37 15.89 -55.51
N THR A 5 50.76 15.60 -54.26
CA THR A 5 52.16 15.53 -53.85
C THR A 5 52.87 14.35 -54.51
N LEU A 6 52.22 13.18 -54.63
CA LEU A 6 52.80 12.02 -55.34
C LEU A 6 53.13 12.32 -56.82
N LEU A 7 52.28 13.07 -57.51
CA LEU A 7 52.51 13.48 -58.89
C LEU A 7 53.58 14.59 -59.01
N GLN A 8 53.69 15.47 -58.03
CA GLN A 8 54.69 16.55 -58.01
C GLN A 8 56.10 16.04 -57.69
N GLU A 9 56.22 15.04 -56.83
CA GLU A 9 57.51 14.44 -56.45
C GLU A 9 58.00 13.37 -57.45
N GLY A 10 57.27 13.14 -58.54
CA GLY A 10 57.64 12.13 -59.55
C GLY A 10 57.57 10.69 -59.04
N ALA A 11 56.85 10.45 -57.94
CA ALA A 11 56.79 9.16 -57.26
C ALA A 11 55.79 8.17 -57.90
N VAL A 12 55.19 8.53 -59.05
CA VAL A 12 54.19 7.73 -59.77
C VAL A 12 54.70 7.38 -61.17
N PRO A 13 54.71 6.10 -61.57
CA PRO A 13 55.10 5.71 -62.92
C PRO A 13 54.13 6.28 -63.96
N LEU A 14 54.65 6.71 -65.11
CA LEU A 14 53.90 7.35 -66.22
C LEU A 14 52.58 6.64 -66.59
N PRO A 15 52.51 5.30 -66.67
CA PRO A 15 51.26 4.60 -66.96
C PRO A 15 50.16 4.77 -65.90
N ALA A 16 50.54 5.00 -64.64
CA ALA A 16 49.62 5.17 -63.52
C ALA A 16 49.25 6.64 -63.23
N ALA A 17 49.99 7.60 -63.80
CA ALA A 17 49.82 9.02 -63.53
C ALA A 17 48.41 9.55 -63.87
N ALA A 18 47.81 9.05 -64.96
CA ALA A 18 46.45 9.42 -65.35
C ALA A 18 45.37 8.91 -64.37
N ALA A 19 45.56 7.72 -63.79
CA ALA A 19 44.65 7.19 -62.77
C ALA A 19 44.81 7.95 -61.45
N VAL A 20 46.06 8.29 -61.06
CA VAL A 20 46.34 9.05 -59.83
C VAL A 20 45.84 10.51 -59.91
N SER A 21 45.81 11.12 -61.10
CA SER A 21 45.29 12.48 -61.27
C SER A 21 43.77 12.56 -61.05
N ILE A 22 43.02 11.51 -61.40
CA ILE A 22 41.57 11.43 -61.19
C ILE A 22 41.24 11.40 -59.68
N PHE A 23 42.03 10.71 -58.86
CA PHE A 23 41.85 10.70 -57.40
C PHE A 23 42.07 12.06 -56.71
N ARG A 24 42.56 13.08 -57.43
CA ARG A 24 42.56 14.46 -56.91
C ARG A 24 41.16 15.06 -56.85
N PHE A 25 40.26 14.59 -57.71
CA PHE A 25 38.90 15.11 -57.89
C PHE A 25 37.82 14.15 -57.38
N ASP A 26 38.20 12.90 -57.09
CA ASP A 26 37.30 11.87 -56.59
C ASP A 26 37.39 11.75 -55.06
N ASN A 27 36.24 11.78 -54.38
CA ASN A 27 36.13 11.81 -52.91
C ASN A 27 35.97 10.41 -52.30
N THR A 28 36.51 9.38 -52.95
CA THR A 28 36.43 7.97 -52.50
C THR A 28 37.19 7.65 -51.21
N GLY A 29 37.82 8.64 -50.56
CA GLY A 29 38.57 8.51 -49.31
C GLY A 29 40.03 8.06 -49.50
N PRO A 30 40.87 8.16 -48.47
CA PRO A 30 42.32 7.93 -48.59
C PRO A 30 42.72 6.46 -48.85
N TRP A 31 41.80 5.50 -48.73
CA TRP A 31 42.06 4.06 -48.91
C TRP A 31 42.16 3.65 -50.38
N SER A 32 41.47 4.37 -51.28
CA SER A 32 41.54 4.12 -52.72
C SER A 32 42.94 4.41 -53.28
N LEU A 33 43.64 5.37 -52.68
CA LEU A 33 45.04 5.69 -52.95
C LEU A 33 45.97 4.53 -52.52
N LEU A 34 45.78 3.98 -51.32
CA LEU A 34 46.58 2.85 -50.81
C LEU A 34 46.46 1.59 -51.67
N GLY A 35 45.26 1.30 -52.18
CA GLY A 35 45.03 0.16 -53.06
C GLY A 35 45.82 0.24 -54.37
N LYS A 36 46.06 1.45 -54.89
CA LYS A 36 46.85 1.71 -56.09
C LYS A 36 48.36 1.80 -55.81
N MET A 37 48.76 2.20 -54.60
CA MET A 37 50.16 2.24 -54.16
C MET A 37 50.76 0.85 -53.89
N ARG A 38 49.98 -0.24 -53.95
CA ARG A 38 50.47 -1.63 -53.75
C ARG A 38 51.30 -2.17 -54.94
N GLY A 39 51.26 -1.50 -56.09
CA GLY A 39 51.85 -2.00 -57.35
C GLY A 39 53.34 -1.74 -57.54
N GLU A 40 53.82 -0.51 -57.33
CA GLU A 40 55.21 -0.13 -57.66
C GLU A 40 55.65 1.04 -56.76
N TRP A 41 56.62 0.81 -55.86
CA TRP A 41 57.16 1.82 -54.95
C TRP A 41 58.47 2.43 -55.49
N HIS A 42 58.58 3.76 -55.46
CA HIS A 42 59.87 4.45 -55.45
C HIS A 42 60.17 4.95 -54.03
N HIS A 43 61.45 5.02 -53.64
CA HIS A 43 61.86 5.37 -52.27
C HIS A 43 61.30 6.71 -51.72
N GLY A 44 60.85 7.62 -52.58
CA GLY A 44 60.19 8.88 -52.18
C GLY A 44 58.73 8.76 -51.73
N SER A 45 58.03 7.65 -51.98
CA SER A 45 56.57 7.53 -51.72
C SER A 45 56.20 7.03 -50.32
N VAL A 46 57.18 6.72 -49.46
CA VAL A 46 56.95 6.08 -48.15
C VAL A 46 56.24 7.02 -47.17
N SER A 47 56.65 8.28 -47.12
CA SER A 47 56.07 9.31 -46.24
C SER A 47 54.59 9.56 -46.57
N VAL A 48 54.25 9.64 -47.86
CA VAL A 48 52.88 9.83 -48.35
C VAL A 48 52.03 8.58 -48.11
N GLY A 49 52.61 7.38 -48.24
CA GLY A 49 51.95 6.14 -47.88
C GLY A 49 51.59 6.07 -46.40
N LEU A 50 52.49 6.49 -45.51
CA LEU A 50 52.26 6.53 -44.06
C LEU A 50 51.20 7.58 -43.68
N LEU A 51 51.18 8.73 -44.36
CA LEU A 51 50.13 9.72 -44.13
C LEU A 51 48.77 9.21 -44.63
N ALA A 52 48.73 8.52 -45.76
CA ALA A 52 47.52 7.92 -46.30
C ALA A 52 46.97 6.82 -45.39
N THR A 53 47.82 5.95 -44.82
CA THR A 53 47.38 4.93 -43.84
C THR A 53 46.85 5.57 -42.57
N LEU A 54 47.51 6.59 -42.03
CA LEU A 54 47.05 7.31 -40.84
C LEU A 54 45.70 7.99 -41.09
N LEU A 55 45.50 8.58 -42.28
CA LEU A 55 44.23 9.20 -42.67
C LEU A 55 43.13 8.15 -42.90
N THR A 56 43.45 6.96 -43.40
CA THR A 56 42.45 5.88 -43.50
C THR A 56 42.01 5.38 -42.15
N PHE A 57 42.95 5.17 -41.22
CA PHE A 57 42.63 4.68 -39.89
C PHE A 57 41.79 5.70 -39.12
N THR A 58 42.19 6.98 -39.14
CA THR A 58 41.41 8.07 -38.52
C THR A 58 40.04 8.23 -39.16
N SER A 59 39.93 8.16 -40.50
CA SER A 59 38.63 8.22 -41.18
C SER A 59 37.72 7.05 -40.81
N PHE A 60 38.29 5.84 -40.72
CA PHE A 60 37.55 4.65 -40.29
C PHE A 60 37.08 4.81 -38.84
N SER A 61 37.97 5.17 -37.90
CA SER A 61 37.62 5.43 -36.50
C SER A 61 36.53 6.50 -36.35
N LEU A 62 36.58 7.58 -37.14
CA LEU A 62 35.57 8.64 -37.13
C LEU A 62 34.21 8.16 -37.64
N GLN A 63 34.16 7.20 -38.58
CA GLN A 63 32.90 6.61 -39.04
C GLN A 63 32.22 5.74 -37.97
N PHE A 64 32.97 5.14 -37.05
CA PHE A 64 32.42 4.34 -35.94
C PHE A 64 32.15 5.16 -34.67
N THR A 65 32.69 6.38 -34.57
CA THR A 65 32.51 7.23 -33.38
C THR A 65 31.04 7.53 -33.07
N PRO A 66 30.17 7.86 -34.06
CA PRO A 66 28.74 8.06 -33.81
C PRO A 66 28.05 6.81 -33.24
N THR A 67 28.39 5.62 -33.74
CA THR A 67 27.79 4.35 -33.28
C THR A 67 28.24 4.01 -31.86
N VAL A 68 29.50 4.25 -31.52
CA VAL A 68 30.02 4.06 -30.16
C VAL A 68 29.34 5.03 -29.19
N VAL A 69 29.18 6.30 -29.58
CA VAL A 69 28.47 7.30 -28.77
C VAL A 69 27.00 6.93 -28.59
N LEU A 70 26.30 6.50 -29.65
CA LEU A 70 24.92 6.03 -29.56
C LEU A 70 24.77 4.75 -28.71
N SER A 71 25.75 3.84 -28.75
CA SER A 71 25.74 2.64 -27.91
C SER A 71 25.93 2.94 -26.42
N GLN A 72 26.47 4.11 -26.08
CA GLN A 72 26.62 4.57 -24.69
C GLN A 72 25.36 5.30 -24.18
N VAL A 73 24.44 5.67 -25.07
CA VAL A 73 23.13 6.19 -24.66
C VAL A 73 22.26 4.99 -24.29
N GLY A 74 22.24 4.66 -23.00
CA GLY A 74 21.28 3.70 -22.46
C GLY A 74 19.84 4.18 -22.70
N ILE A 75 18.91 3.24 -22.83
CA ILE A 75 17.48 3.55 -22.81
C ILE A 75 17.18 4.11 -21.41
N ALA A 76 17.03 5.42 -21.31
CA ALA A 76 16.59 6.09 -20.10
C ALA A 76 15.08 6.27 -20.19
N SER A 77 14.34 5.69 -19.24
CA SER A 77 12.95 6.08 -19.02
C SER A 77 12.91 7.54 -18.61
N LEU A 78 11.95 8.29 -19.13
CA LEU A 78 11.75 9.70 -18.80
C LEU A 78 10.38 9.86 -18.14
N PRO A 79 10.27 10.73 -17.12
CA PRO A 79 8.97 11.04 -16.53
C PRO A 79 8.17 11.88 -17.53
N VAL A 80 7.00 11.40 -17.92
CA VAL A 80 6.11 12.09 -18.86
C VAL A 80 4.83 12.49 -18.13
N ALA A 81 4.56 13.80 -18.12
CA ALA A 81 3.29 14.32 -17.66
C ALA A 81 2.21 14.07 -18.72
N THR A 82 1.14 13.39 -18.32
CA THR A 82 -0.01 13.05 -19.17
C THR A 82 -1.28 13.55 -18.51
N SER A 83 -2.13 14.22 -19.29
CA SER A 83 -3.49 14.53 -18.88
C SER A 83 -4.43 13.48 -19.47
N VAL A 84 -5.21 12.83 -18.61
CA VAL A 84 -6.23 11.85 -19.00
C VAL A 84 -7.58 12.54 -18.92
N PRO A 85 -8.35 12.65 -20.02
CA PRO A 85 -9.60 13.41 -20.03
C PRO A 85 -10.70 12.75 -19.20
N GLN A 86 -10.65 11.43 -19.02
CA GLN A 86 -11.65 10.66 -18.27
C GLN A 86 -10.96 9.58 -17.44
N THR A 87 -10.95 9.76 -16.12
CA THR A 87 -10.56 8.77 -15.13
C THR A 87 -11.77 8.47 -14.27
N TYR A 88 -12.23 7.21 -14.32
CA TYR A 88 -13.38 6.75 -13.55
C TYR A 88 -12.96 6.53 -12.10
N TYR A 89 -13.61 7.23 -11.17
CA TYR A 89 -13.21 7.24 -9.76
C TYR A 89 -14.35 6.87 -8.79
N TYR A 90 -15.57 6.71 -9.31
CA TYR A 90 -16.77 6.54 -8.51
C TYR A 90 -17.84 5.73 -9.27
N ALA A 91 -18.59 4.91 -8.54
CA ALA A 91 -19.80 4.26 -9.04
C ALA A 91 -21.03 5.06 -8.59
N ASP A 92 -21.81 5.55 -9.54
CA ASP A 92 -23.04 6.30 -9.33
C ASP A 92 -24.11 5.37 -8.71
N PRO A 93 -24.62 5.67 -7.50
CA PRO A 93 -25.66 4.89 -6.84
C PRO A 93 -26.97 4.84 -7.64
N ASP A 94 -27.25 5.90 -8.40
CA ASP A 94 -28.39 5.99 -9.30
C ASP A 94 -28.07 5.44 -10.70
N GLY A 95 -26.81 5.14 -10.94
CA GLY A 95 -26.30 4.54 -12.15
C GLY A 95 -26.77 3.10 -12.39
N PRO A 96 -26.69 2.63 -13.64
CA PRO A 96 -27.04 1.25 -13.98
C PRO A 96 -26.08 0.22 -13.37
N SER A 97 -24.89 0.66 -12.95
CA SER A 97 -23.82 -0.14 -12.36
C SER A 97 -24.12 -0.58 -10.91
N PHE A 98 -24.77 0.29 -10.13
CA PHE A 98 -24.97 0.09 -8.69
C PHE A 98 -26.27 -0.66 -8.34
N ARG A 99 -27.37 -0.39 -9.06
CA ARG A 99 -28.73 -0.88 -8.74
C ARG A 99 -28.93 -2.41 -8.76
N PHE A 100 -27.92 -3.21 -9.13
CA PHE A 100 -28.08 -4.66 -9.35
C PHE A 100 -27.10 -5.55 -8.57
N GLN A 101 -26.41 -5.05 -7.53
CA GLN A 101 -25.56 -5.93 -6.73
C GLN A 101 -26.42 -6.90 -5.90
N MET A 102 -26.41 -8.18 -6.29
CA MET A 102 -27.10 -9.24 -5.57
C MET A 102 -26.51 -9.41 -4.16
N SER A 103 -27.39 -9.52 -3.17
CA SER A 103 -27.08 -9.82 -1.77
C SER A 103 -26.56 -11.26 -1.52
N GLN A 104 -26.05 -11.94 -2.55
CA GLN A 104 -25.60 -13.34 -2.52
C GLN A 104 -24.26 -13.57 -3.23
N SER A 105 -23.48 -12.50 -3.47
CA SER A 105 -22.11 -12.64 -3.95
C SER A 105 -21.25 -13.37 -2.92
N HIS A 106 -20.28 -14.18 -3.38
CA HIS A 106 -19.29 -14.81 -2.50
C HIS A 106 -18.65 -13.78 -1.57
N SER A 107 -18.44 -14.15 -0.31
CA SER A 107 -17.82 -13.25 0.67
C SER A 107 -16.42 -12.87 0.18
N PHE A 108 -16.14 -11.57 0.07
CA PHE A 108 -14.78 -11.08 -0.25
C PHE A 108 -13.75 -11.54 0.79
N LEU A 109 -14.20 -11.83 2.02
CA LEU A 109 -13.39 -12.41 3.08
C LEU A 109 -12.85 -13.79 2.70
N GLU A 110 -13.49 -14.53 1.79
CA GLU A 110 -13.03 -15.85 1.35
C GLU A 110 -11.96 -15.77 0.23
N THR A 111 -11.78 -14.59 -0.40
CA THR A 111 -10.93 -14.45 -1.59
C THR A 111 -9.45 -14.19 -1.28
N THR A 112 -8.55 -15.01 -1.84
CA THR A 112 -7.10 -14.78 -1.72
C THR A 112 -6.66 -13.70 -2.70
N HIS A 113 -6.29 -12.54 -2.18
CA HIS A 113 -5.66 -11.49 -2.98
C HIS A 113 -4.15 -11.73 -3.05
N VAL A 114 -3.65 -11.91 -4.27
CA VAL A 114 -2.22 -12.19 -4.52
C VAL A 114 -1.37 -10.93 -4.45
N ARG A 115 -1.95 -9.74 -4.69
CA ARG A 115 -1.23 -8.46 -4.76
C ARG A 115 -1.92 -7.38 -3.94
N TYR A 116 -1.13 -6.48 -3.38
CA TYR A 116 -1.56 -5.42 -2.49
C TYR A 116 -1.18 -4.06 -3.12
N PRO A 117 -2.15 -3.37 -3.75
CA PRO A 117 -1.88 -2.14 -4.47
C PRO A 117 -1.30 -1.03 -3.59
N ALA A 118 -0.41 -0.22 -4.17
CA ALA A 118 0.08 0.97 -3.49
C ALA A 118 -1.06 1.98 -3.29
N PHE A 119 -1.04 2.63 -2.12
CA PHE A 119 -1.95 3.71 -1.74
C PHE A 119 -1.13 4.97 -1.43
N ALA A 120 -1.80 6.10 -1.22
CA ALA A 120 -1.16 7.31 -0.70
C ALA A 120 -1.45 7.46 0.79
N GLU A 121 -0.49 7.94 1.57
CA GLU A 121 -0.64 8.08 3.02
C GLU A 121 -0.27 9.48 3.48
N TRP A 122 -1.05 10.00 4.41
CA TRP A 122 -0.75 11.20 5.17
C TRP A 122 -1.03 10.93 6.65
N ILE A 123 -0.09 11.31 7.51
CA ILE A 123 -0.17 11.15 8.97
C ILE A 123 -0.19 12.53 9.59
N SER A 124 -1.12 12.77 10.51
CA SER A 124 -1.14 14.03 11.25
C SER A 124 -0.02 14.10 12.27
N ASN A 125 0.70 15.22 12.27
CA ASN A 125 1.66 15.58 13.32
C ASN A 125 1.07 16.59 14.31
N ALA A 126 -0.25 16.80 14.29
CA ALA A 126 -0.92 17.78 15.13
C ALA A 126 -0.89 17.34 16.61
N THR A 127 -0.05 17.98 17.40
CA THR A 127 -0.16 17.91 18.86
C THR A 127 -1.31 18.82 19.28
N ILE A 128 -2.44 18.22 19.68
CA ILE A 128 -3.53 19.02 20.25
C ILE A 128 -2.99 19.67 21.52
N SER A 129 -2.78 20.98 21.45
CA SER A 129 -2.35 21.83 22.57
C SER A 129 -3.50 22.18 23.51
N ASP A 130 -4.74 21.89 23.12
CA ASP A 130 -5.95 22.18 23.87
C ASP A 130 -6.76 20.90 24.12
N THR A 131 -6.65 20.36 25.34
CA THR A 131 -7.38 19.16 25.80
C THR A 131 -8.92 19.28 25.74
N THR A 132 -9.45 20.45 25.36
CA THR A 132 -10.88 20.68 25.18
C THR A 132 -11.36 20.54 23.73
N ALA A 133 -10.44 20.48 22.76
CA ALA A 133 -10.79 20.22 21.37
C ALA A 133 -11.23 18.76 21.20
N GLN A 134 -12.54 18.54 21.25
CA GLN A 134 -13.17 17.27 20.90
C GLN A 134 -13.17 16.99 19.39
N HIS A 135 -12.67 17.92 18.57
CA HIS A 135 -12.70 17.83 17.11
C HIS A 135 -11.36 18.29 16.54
N GLY A 136 -10.84 17.57 15.55
CA GLY A 136 -9.58 17.88 14.88
C GLY A 136 -8.69 16.66 14.65
N GLU A 137 -7.59 16.91 13.95
CA GLU A 137 -6.56 15.92 13.67
C GLU A 137 -5.73 15.62 14.92
N LEU A 138 -5.32 14.37 15.06
CA LEU A 138 -4.66 13.85 16.26
C LEU A 138 -3.32 13.21 15.90
N ALA A 139 -2.26 13.59 16.62
CA ALA A 139 -1.00 12.86 16.57
C ALA A 139 -1.12 11.47 17.23
N PRO A 140 -0.30 10.48 16.82
CA PRO A 140 -0.21 9.20 17.48
C PRO A 140 0.06 9.35 18.99
N TYR A 141 -0.62 8.55 19.81
CA TYR A 141 -0.54 8.65 21.26
C TYR A 141 -0.45 7.27 21.91
N SER A 142 0.39 7.16 22.94
CA SER A 142 0.59 5.91 23.69
C SER A 142 0.72 6.20 25.17
N ALA A 143 -0.08 5.49 25.98
CA ALA A 143 -0.06 5.57 27.44
C ALA A 143 -0.33 4.18 28.05
N PRO A 144 -0.09 3.98 29.36
CA PRO A 144 -0.47 2.74 30.01
C PRO A 144 -1.97 2.48 29.86
N GLY A 145 -2.35 1.41 29.16
CA GLY A 145 -3.75 1.08 28.90
C GLY A 145 -4.38 1.69 27.66
N ILE A 146 -3.67 2.52 26.87
CA ILE A 146 -4.15 3.07 25.59
C ILE A 146 -3.03 3.05 24.52
N ARG A 147 -3.40 2.65 23.31
CA ARG A 147 -2.65 2.83 22.05
C ARG A 147 -3.54 3.48 21.01
N ASP A 148 -3.11 4.62 20.46
CA ASP A 148 -3.83 5.40 19.46
C ASP A 148 -2.90 5.66 18.28
N THR A 149 -3.29 5.21 17.09
CA THR A 149 -2.49 5.42 15.88
C THR A 149 -2.51 6.86 15.37
N GLY A 150 -3.36 7.72 15.94
CA GLY A 150 -3.57 9.08 15.46
C GLY A 150 -4.33 9.12 14.14
N THR A 151 -4.57 10.33 13.63
CA THR A 151 -5.24 10.55 12.36
C THR A 151 -4.31 10.13 11.22
N VAL A 152 -4.68 9.06 10.51
CA VAL A 152 -3.96 8.53 9.35
C VAL A 152 -4.90 8.46 8.17
N MET A 153 -4.66 9.27 7.14
CA MET A 153 -5.44 9.29 5.91
C MET A 153 -4.76 8.41 4.88
N ARG A 154 -5.50 7.42 4.35
CA ARG A 154 -5.02 6.56 3.27
C ARG A 154 -5.90 6.71 2.05
N ALA A 155 -5.31 7.09 0.92
CA ALA A 155 -6.01 7.30 -0.33
C ALA A 155 -5.74 6.19 -1.33
N PHE A 156 -6.80 5.60 -1.87
CA PHE A 156 -6.74 4.63 -2.96
C PHE A 156 -6.91 5.35 -4.30
N LEU A 157 -5.98 5.08 -5.22
CA LEU A 157 -5.94 5.73 -6.52
C LEU A 157 -6.83 4.95 -7.50
N PRO A 158 -7.62 5.61 -8.37
CA PRO A 158 -8.50 4.95 -9.34
C PRO A 158 -7.73 4.40 -10.55
N LEU A 159 -6.71 3.59 -10.29
CA LEU A 159 -5.87 2.94 -11.30
C LEU A 159 -5.94 1.44 -11.07
N LYS A 160 -6.54 0.71 -12.00
CA LYS A 160 -6.74 -0.75 -11.87
C LYS A 160 -5.46 -1.53 -12.16
N GLU A 161 -4.74 -1.14 -13.20
CA GLU A 161 -3.63 -1.94 -13.72
C GLU A 161 -2.34 -1.68 -12.91
N ASN A 162 -1.70 -2.77 -12.48
CA ASN A 162 -0.43 -2.71 -11.76
C ASN A 162 0.67 -2.06 -12.62
N ASP A 163 0.65 -2.27 -13.94
CA ASP A 163 1.65 -1.68 -14.85
C ASP A 163 1.53 -0.15 -14.91
N GLU A 164 0.32 0.40 -14.77
CA GLU A 164 0.13 1.84 -14.68
C GLU A 164 0.59 2.36 -13.32
N ARG A 165 0.16 1.72 -12.22
CA ARG A 165 0.55 2.12 -10.87
C ARG A 165 2.05 2.01 -10.66
N SER A 166 2.71 0.94 -11.12
CA SER A 166 4.16 0.73 -10.96
C SER A 166 5.04 1.73 -11.70
N ARG A 167 4.49 2.50 -12.64
CA ARG A 167 5.21 3.57 -13.35
C ARG A 167 4.84 4.97 -12.86
N LEU A 168 3.79 5.08 -12.06
CA LEU A 168 3.26 6.35 -11.57
C LEU A 168 4.19 6.97 -10.53
N ILE A 169 4.46 8.26 -10.70
CA ILE A 169 5.29 9.10 -9.81
C ILE A 169 4.40 10.12 -9.12
N GLU A 170 3.52 10.76 -9.90
CA GLU A 170 2.59 11.77 -9.40
C GLU A 170 1.18 11.49 -9.92
N TYR A 171 0.20 11.63 -9.04
CA TYR A 171 -1.22 11.58 -9.36
C TYR A 171 -1.92 12.77 -8.73
N HIS A 172 -2.69 13.46 -9.55
CA HIS A 172 -3.55 14.56 -9.16
C HIS A 172 -4.95 14.25 -9.65
N GLU A 173 -5.95 14.50 -8.79
CA GLU A 173 -7.41 14.47 -9.02
C GLU A 173 -8.11 13.45 -8.09
N PHE A 174 -9.34 13.04 -8.41
CA PHE A 174 -10.19 12.30 -7.46
C PHE A 174 -9.62 10.92 -7.06
N GLY A 175 -9.56 10.67 -5.76
CA GLY A 175 -9.32 9.36 -5.17
C GLY A 175 -10.25 9.10 -3.99
N THR A 176 -10.33 7.86 -3.54
CA THR A 176 -11.07 7.50 -2.32
C THR A 176 -10.13 7.58 -1.14
N VAL A 177 -10.37 8.52 -0.23
CA VAL A 177 -9.60 8.70 1.01
C VAL A 177 -10.35 8.02 2.15
N VAL A 178 -9.63 7.34 3.03
CA VAL A 178 -10.16 6.67 4.22
C VAL A 178 -9.42 7.18 5.46
N ASP A 179 -10.16 7.54 6.51
CA ASP A 179 -9.61 7.81 7.83
C ASP A 179 -9.38 6.46 8.51
N THR A 180 -8.12 6.10 8.71
CA THR A 180 -7.74 4.76 9.18
C THR A 180 -7.35 4.75 10.64
N ARG A 181 -7.70 5.78 11.42
CA ARG A 181 -7.38 5.85 12.85
C ARG A 181 -7.99 4.69 13.62
N VAL A 182 -7.20 4.10 14.52
CA VAL A 182 -7.62 3.05 15.44
C VAL A 182 -7.09 3.35 16.84
N VAL A 183 -7.94 3.14 17.84
CA VAL A 183 -7.58 3.28 19.25
C VAL A 183 -7.91 2.00 19.99
N CYS A 184 -6.90 1.33 20.53
CA CYS A 184 -7.05 0.15 21.38
C CYS A 184 -6.74 0.47 22.83
N MET A 185 -7.52 -0.08 23.75
CA MET A 185 -7.39 0.18 25.17
C MET A 185 -7.74 -1.04 26.01
N ARG A 186 -7.27 -1.05 27.25
CA ARG A 186 -7.62 -2.08 28.23
C ARG A 186 -9.11 -1.96 28.58
N PRO A 187 -9.94 -2.98 28.29
CA PRO A 187 -11.35 -2.95 28.65
C PRO A 187 -11.54 -3.28 30.13
N LYS A 188 -12.60 -2.72 30.71
CA LYS A 188 -13.17 -3.21 31.96
C LYS A 188 -14.24 -4.23 31.64
N LEU A 189 -13.95 -5.49 31.90
CA LEU A 189 -14.85 -6.61 31.63
C LEU A 189 -15.76 -6.87 32.83
N THR A 190 -17.05 -7.05 32.56
CA THR A 190 -18.05 -7.42 33.58
C THR A 190 -19.00 -8.49 33.03
N THR A 191 -19.50 -9.35 33.92
CA THR A 191 -20.46 -10.40 33.57
C THR A 191 -19.94 -11.36 32.48
N VAL A 192 -18.64 -11.68 32.52
CA VAL A 192 -18.02 -12.57 31.54
C VAL A 192 -18.49 -14.00 31.78
N VAL A 193 -19.11 -14.61 30.76
CA VAL A 193 -19.60 -15.99 30.77
C VAL A 193 -18.99 -16.74 29.60
N TYR A 194 -18.48 -17.93 29.88
CA TYR A 194 -17.93 -18.84 28.88
C TYR A 194 -18.84 -20.06 28.73
N SER A 195 -19.22 -20.37 27.50
CA SER A 195 -20.02 -21.55 27.14
C SER A 195 -19.72 -21.94 25.70
N ASP A 196 -19.48 -23.24 25.45
CA ASP A 196 -19.38 -23.81 24.10
C ASP A 196 -18.46 -23.04 23.14
N ASP A 197 -17.21 -22.77 23.57
CA ASP A 197 -16.21 -22.01 22.80
C ASP A 197 -16.64 -20.56 22.46
N ARG A 198 -17.66 -20.04 23.17
CA ARG A 198 -18.11 -18.65 23.10
C ARG A 198 -17.88 -17.94 24.43
N VAL A 199 -17.46 -16.68 24.34
CA VAL A 199 -17.36 -15.77 25.47
C VAL A 199 -18.33 -14.61 25.26
N THR A 200 -19.18 -14.41 26.26
CA THR A 200 -20.17 -13.34 26.30
C THR A 200 -19.89 -12.45 27.49
N GLY A 201 -20.24 -11.17 27.40
CA GLY A 201 -20.08 -10.25 28.51
C GLY A 201 -20.30 -8.80 28.13
N LEU A 202 -19.90 -7.92 29.05
CA LEU A 202 -19.93 -6.48 28.87
C LEU A 202 -18.52 -5.91 28.97
N ALA A 203 -18.15 -5.03 28.05
CA ALA A 203 -16.91 -4.29 28.03
C ALA A 203 -17.19 -2.79 28.18
N ASP A 204 -16.49 -2.12 29.10
CA ASP A 204 -16.51 -0.66 29.22
C ASP A 204 -15.09 -0.08 29.10
N VAL A 205 -15.03 1.21 28.82
CA VAL A 205 -13.81 1.99 28.68
C VAL A 205 -13.47 2.64 30.03
N GLU A 206 -12.34 2.28 30.63
CA GLU A 206 -11.87 2.94 31.86
C GLU A 206 -11.27 4.32 31.60
N GLN A 207 -10.47 4.42 30.52
CA GLN A 207 -9.77 5.63 30.13
C GLN A 207 -10.36 6.16 28.83
N LYS A 208 -10.93 7.37 28.85
CA LYS A 208 -11.55 7.96 27.66
C LYS A 208 -10.48 8.36 26.64
N PRO A 209 -10.47 7.76 25.44
CA PRO A 209 -9.57 8.22 24.38
C PRO A 209 -10.00 9.59 23.87
N LEU A 210 -9.07 10.30 23.23
CA LEU A 210 -9.37 11.55 22.55
C LEU A 210 -10.38 11.29 21.42
N GLY A 211 -11.41 12.12 21.35
CA GLY A 211 -12.48 11.95 20.38
C GLY A 211 -13.48 10.84 20.65
N LEU A 212 -13.53 10.32 21.88
CA LEU A 212 -14.63 9.46 22.30
C LEU A 212 -15.95 10.24 22.29
N LEU A 213 -16.91 9.76 21.52
CA LEU A 213 -18.31 10.17 21.57
C LEU A 213 -19.14 9.10 22.27
N ARG A 214 -20.13 9.55 23.02
CA ARG A 214 -21.05 8.72 23.79
C ARG A 214 -22.48 9.22 23.59
N GLN A 215 -23.21 8.55 22.72
CA GLN A 215 -24.60 8.84 22.43
C GLN A 215 -25.51 8.13 23.45
N PRO A 216 -26.52 8.81 24.02
CA PRO A 216 -27.48 8.13 24.88
C PRO A 216 -28.23 7.05 24.09
N GLY A 217 -28.49 5.90 24.70
CA GLY A 217 -29.24 4.83 24.05
C GLY A 217 -30.65 5.25 23.66
N GLU A 218 -31.30 4.46 22.81
CA GLU A 218 -32.67 4.73 22.34
C GLU A 218 -33.67 4.89 23.51
N ASP A 219 -33.39 4.28 24.66
CA ASP A 219 -34.17 4.35 25.89
C ASP A 219 -33.80 5.54 26.80
N GLY A 220 -32.86 6.38 26.39
CA GLY A 220 -32.30 7.49 27.16
C GLY A 220 -31.34 7.07 28.27
N SER A 221 -30.95 5.79 28.32
CA SER A 221 -29.98 5.31 29.29
C SER A 221 -28.58 5.91 29.04
N LYS A 222 -27.81 6.05 30.13
CA LYS A 222 -26.42 6.53 30.11
C LYS A 222 -25.43 5.41 30.45
N ASN A 223 -25.82 4.17 30.18
CA ASN A 223 -24.96 3.02 30.38
C ASN A 223 -24.31 2.65 29.06
N TYR A 224 -23.05 3.06 28.89
CA TYR A 224 -22.29 2.88 27.65
C TYR A 224 -21.51 1.55 27.62
N SER A 225 -21.92 0.57 28.42
CA SER A 225 -21.27 -0.75 28.43
C SER A 225 -21.59 -1.49 27.14
N LEU A 226 -20.57 -1.90 26.40
CA LEU A 226 -20.71 -2.60 25.13
C LEU A 226 -20.91 -4.09 25.36
N SER A 227 -21.99 -4.65 24.82
CA SER A 227 -22.22 -6.09 24.86
C SER A 227 -21.41 -6.79 23.78
N PHE A 228 -20.84 -7.95 24.15
CA PHE A 228 -20.12 -8.81 23.23
C PHE A 228 -20.56 -10.26 23.36
N ASP A 229 -20.54 -10.96 22.22
CA ASP A 229 -20.80 -12.39 22.10
C ASP A 229 -19.89 -12.94 21.01
N CYS A 230 -18.76 -13.49 21.42
CA CYS A 230 -17.66 -13.82 20.53
C CYS A 230 -17.37 -15.31 20.62
N ALA A 231 -17.36 -16.04 19.51
CA ALA A 231 -16.70 -17.34 19.48
C ALA A 231 -15.20 -17.19 19.28
N PHE A 232 -14.49 -18.13 19.84
CA PHE A 232 -13.08 -18.35 19.56
C PHE A 232 -12.87 -19.85 19.57
N ARG A 233 -11.79 -20.33 18.96
CA ARG A 233 -11.33 -21.68 19.24
C ARG A 233 -9.88 -21.55 19.66
N GLY A 234 -9.65 -21.82 20.93
CA GLY A 234 -8.32 -21.63 21.48
C GLY A 234 -7.34 -22.62 20.85
N ALA A 235 -6.08 -22.20 20.74
CA ALA A 235 -5.03 -23.12 20.28
C ALA A 235 -4.90 -24.25 21.30
N THR A 236 -5.24 -25.49 20.91
CA THR A 236 -4.87 -26.69 21.67
C THR A 236 -3.35 -26.71 21.71
N GLY A 237 -2.72 -26.86 22.87
CA GLY A 237 -1.27 -26.75 23.09
C GLY A 237 -0.31 -27.61 22.26
N ASP A 238 -0.73 -28.16 21.13
CA ASP A 238 0.16 -28.69 20.10
C ASP A 238 0.95 -27.52 19.50
N GLU A 239 2.24 -27.46 19.84
CA GLU A 239 3.20 -26.46 19.39
C GLU A 239 3.07 -26.15 17.88
N SER A 240 2.72 -27.15 17.05
CA SER A 240 2.65 -27.04 15.60
C SER A 240 1.63 -26.03 15.04
N GLU A 241 0.52 -25.74 15.72
CA GLU A 241 -0.50 -24.78 15.22
C GLU A 241 -0.16 -23.33 15.63
N THR A 242 0.27 -23.13 16.87
CA THR A 242 0.74 -21.83 17.39
C THR A 242 2.00 -21.34 16.65
N TYR A 243 2.91 -22.26 16.27
CA TYR A 243 4.08 -21.91 15.45
C TYR A 243 3.74 -21.59 13.99
N ARG A 244 2.59 -22.03 13.46
CA ARG A 244 2.25 -21.84 12.05
C ARG A 244 1.72 -20.44 11.74
N TYR A 245 0.99 -19.80 12.66
CA TYR A 245 0.39 -18.48 12.41
C TYR A 245 0.64 -17.43 13.51
N GLY A 246 1.40 -17.78 14.57
CA GLY A 246 1.64 -16.89 15.70
C GLY A 246 0.48 -16.88 16.70
N TRP A 247 -0.14 -15.73 16.92
CA TRP A 247 -1.19 -15.57 17.94
C TRP A 247 -2.55 -16.12 17.46
N PRO A 248 -3.26 -16.92 18.28
CA PRO A 248 -4.63 -17.36 18.00
C PRO A 248 -5.61 -16.21 18.29
N LEU A 249 -5.77 -15.32 17.31
CA LEU A 249 -6.61 -14.14 17.43
C LEU A 249 -8.03 -14.41 16.96
N ALA A 250 -9.01 -13.91 17.72
CA ALA A 250 -10.38 -13.76 17.29
C ALA A 250 -10.76 -12.27 17.32
N LEU A 251 -11.48 -11.82 16.30
CA LEU A 251 -11.98 -10.45 16.19
C LEU A 251 -13.50 -10.46 16.19
N CYS A 252 -14.07 -9.72 17.14
CA CYS A 252 -15.49 -9.70 17.42
C CYS A 252 -16.01 -8.27 17.37
N ARG A 253 -17.10 -8.03 16.62
CA ARG A 253 -17.72 -6.70 16.58
C ARG A 253 -18.64 -6.53 17.78
N LEU A 254 -18.58 -5.36 18.41
CA LEU A 254 -19.41 -5.04 19.56
C LEU A 254 -20.79 -4.57 19.12
N ILE A 255 -21.80 -5.00 19.87
CA ILE A 255 -23.21 -4.65 19.64
C ILE A 255 -23.48 -3.35 20.40
N GLN A 256 -24.15 -2.39 19.74
CA GLN A 256 -24.52 -1.02 20.19
C GLN A 256 -23.52 0.08 19.79
N PRO A 257 -23.88 0.97 18.84
CA PRO A 257 -23.01 2.06 18.35
C PRO A 257 -23.00 3.29 19.28
N GLU A 258 -23.51 3.18 20.51
CA GLU A 258 -23.65 4.31 21.42
C GLU A 258 -22.31 4.88 21.89
N GLN A 259 -21.19 4.18 21.65
CA GLN A 259 -19.87 4.72 21.86
C GLN A 259 -18.87 4.32 20.77
N GLY A 260 -18.01 5.27 20.43
CA GLY A 260 -16.92 5.09 19.48
C GLY A 260 -16.11 6.37 19.36
N ILE A 261 -15.15 6.38 18.44
CA ILE A 261 -14.38 7.57 18.12
C ILE A 261 -14.94 8.24 16.87
N TYR A 262 -14.89 9.57 16.82
CA TYR A 262 -15.33 10.33 15.65
C TYR A 262 -14.26 10.28 14.53
N PRO A 263 -14.67 10.18 13.25
CA PRO A 263 -13.79 10.35 12.10
C PRO A 263 -13.52 11.82 11.82
N VAL A 264 -12.29 12.17 11.40
CA VAL A 264 -11.97 13.57 11.04
C VAL A 264 -12.69 13.99 9.76
N MET A 265 -12.96 13.02 8.88
CA MET A 265 -13.78 13.19 7.68
C MET A 265 -15.26 13.01 7.98
N GLU A 266 -15.81 13.69 8.99
CA GLU A 266 -17.24 13.61 9.27
C GLU A 266 -18.04 14.65 8.45
N PRO A 267 -19.25 14.32 7.95
CA PRO A 267 -20.21 15.31 7.46
C PRO A 267 -20.54 16.35 8.54
N LYS A 268 -20.61 17.61 8.14
CA LYS A 268 -20.96 18.70 9.07
C LYS A 268 -22.40 18.52 9.59
N GLY A 269 -22.54 18.23 10.89
CA GLY A 269 -23.84 18.12 11.56
C GLY A 269 -24.32 16.69 11.83
N THR A 270 -23.54 15.67 11.46
CA THR A 270 -23.71 14.31 11.99
C THR A 270 -22.85 14.15 13.25
N GLU A 271 -23.17 13.16 14.09
CA GLU A 271 -22.31 12.69 15.19
C GLU A 271 -22.08 11.18 15.06
N GLU A 272 -21.82 10.69 13.84
CA GLU A 272 -21.60 9.28 13.57
C GLU A 272 -20.26 8.81 14.16
N VAL A 273 -20.31 7.68 14.87
CA VAL A 273 -19.12 7.06 15.45
C VAL A 273 -18.74 5.82 14.65
N GLY A 274 -17.44 5.57 14.55
CA GLY A 274 -16.98 4.33 13.92
C GLY A 274 -17.18 3.10 14.82
N ASN A 275 -16.85 1.93 14.27
CA ASN A 275 -17.15 0.66 14.89
C ASN A 275 -16.22 0.35 16.07
N SER A 276 -16.76 -0.38 17.05
CA SER A 276 -16.00 -0.93 18.17
C SER A 276 -15.84 -2.45 18.02
N TYR A 277 -14.64 -2.94 18.30
CA TYR A 277 -14.24 -4.34 18.18
C TYR A 277 -13.55 -4.82 19.44
N LEU A 278 -13.72 -6.10 19.76
CA LEU A 278 -12.97 -6.81 20.78
C LEU A 278 -12.01 -7.76 20.08
N LEU A 279 -10.71 -7.56 20.31
CA LEU A 279 -9.68 -8.48 19.85
C LEU A 279 -9.32 -9.41 21.01
N ILE A 280 -9.39 -10.72 20.75
CA ILE A 280 -9.24 -11.78 21.75
C ILE A 280 -8.05 -12.64 21.36
N ASN A 281 -7.09 -12.80 22.26
CA ASN A 281 -6.09 -13.86 22.16
C ASN A 281 -6.52 -15.03 23.06
N ALA A 282 -6.74 -16.20 22.47
CA ALA A 282 -7.25 -17.37 23.17
C ALA A 282 -6.28 -18.56 23.14
N THR A 283 -5.66 -18.85 24.27
CA THR A 283 -4.69 -19.96 24.42
C THR A 283 -5.21 -21.02 25.39
N ILE A 284 -5.26 -22.28 24.94
CA ILE A 284 -5.68 -23.45 25.74
C ILE A 284 -4.43 -24.14 26.32
N THR A 285 -3.67 -23.46 27.19
CA THR A 285 -2.53 -24.03 27.95
C THR A 285 -2.14 -23.17 29.16
N ASP A 286 -1.30 -23.72 30.06
CA ASP A 286 -0.64 -23.03 31.18
C ASP A 286 0.33 -21.90 30.76
N TYR A 287 0.58 -21.73 29.46
CA TYR A 287 1.54 -20.78 28.91
C TYR A 287 0.82 -19.74 28.07
N VAL A 288 0.31 -18.71 28.74
CA VAL A 288 0.10 -17.42 28.09
C VAL A 288 1.48 -16.89 27.76
N THR A 289 1.85 -16.84 26.48
CA THR A 289 2.88 -15.88 26.09
C THR A 289 2.26 -14.52 26.40
N ASP A 290 2.74 -13.87 27.45
CA ASP A 290 2.31 -12.53 27.82
C ASP A 290 2.49 -11.62 26.59
N LEU A 291 1.37 -11.19 26.01
CA LEU A 291 1.40 -10.28 24.88
C LEU A 291 1.67 -8.88 25.39
N ASP A 292 2.97 -8.56 25.42
CA ASP A 292 3.53 -7.22 25.51
C ASP A 292 3.31 -6.43 26.81
N GLY A 293 4.34 -5.66 27.17
CA GLY A 293 4.32 -4.68 28.26
C GLY A 293 3.50 -3.42 27.95
N SER A 294 2.72 -3.37 26.85
CA SER A 294 1.90 -2.22 26.48
C SER A 294 0.77 -1.91 27.46
N GLY A 295 0.32 -2.94 28.20
CA GLY A 295 -0.73 -2.80 29.20
C GLY A 295 -2.12 -2.51 28.64
N VAL A 296 -2.35 -2.73 27.33
CA VAL A 296 -3.68 -2.58 26.68
C VAL A 296 -4.53 -3.84 26.73
N TRP A 297 -3.96 -4.95 27.18
CA TRP A 297 -4.65 -6.23 27.33
C TRP A 297 -5.18 -6.41 28.75
N GLU A 298 -6.40 -6.92 28.85
CA GLU A 298 -7.00 -7.44 30.09
C GLU A 298 -7.01 -8.96 30.02
N SER A 299 -6.50 -9.64 31.05
CA SER A 299 -6.36 -11.11 31.06
C SER A 299 -7.37 -11.74 32.02
N ILE A 300 -8.08 -12.76 31.56
CA ILE A 300 -8.98 -13.58 32.37
C ILE A 300 -8.60 -15.04 32.17
N THR A 301 -8.56 -15.79 33.27
CA THR A 301 -8.44 -17.25 33.22
C THR A 301 -9.78 -17.85 33.59
N ILE A 302 -10.28 -18.74 32.73
CA ILE A 302 -11.55 -19.42 32.91
C ILE A 302 -11.27 -20.91 33.06
N GLU A 303 -11.74 -21.49 34.16
CA GLU A 303 -11.71 -22.94 34.38
C GLU A 303 -12.85 -23.58 33.57
N ALA A 304 -12.54 -24.51 32.66
CA ALA A 304 -13.56 -25.24 31.93
C ALA A 304 -14.31 -26.17 32.90
N ASN A 305 -15.65 -26.08 32.92
CA ASN A 305 -16.47 -26.88 33.84
C ASN A 305 -16.40 -28.39 33.53
N ASN A 306 -16.33 -29.18 34.61
CA ASN A 306 -16.45 -30.65 34.72
C ASN A 306 -15.28 -31.56 34.31
N ASP A 307 -14.16 -31.06 33.78
CA ASP A 307 -12.93 -31.87 33.63
C ASP A 307 -11.70 -31.05 34.08
N THR A 308 -11.10 -31.44 35.20
CA THR A 308 -10.17 -30.62 36.02
C THR A 308 -8.76 -30.48 35.43
N SER A 309 -8.61 -30.31 34.11
CA SER A 309 -7.29 -30.18 33.47
C SER A 309 -7.19 -29.12 32.36
N LEU A 310 -8.27 -28.41 32.04
CA LEU A 310 -8.28 -27.42 30.96
C LEU A 310 -8.68 -26.04 31.51
N SER A 311 -7.68 -25.18 31.74
CA SER A 311 -7.87 -23.74 31.92
C SER A 311 -7.67 -23.04 30.59
N VAL A 312 -8.62 -22.19 30.20
CA VAL A 312 -8.47 -21.30 29.05
C VAL A 312 -8.02 -19.94 29.56
N SER A 313 -6.93 -19.43 29.02
CA SER A 313 -6.55 -18.04 29.26
C SER A 313 -6.93 -17.19 28.05
N LEU A 314 -7.66 -16.12 28.34
CA LEU A 314 -8.18 -15.18 27.36
C LEU A 314 -7.61 -13.80 27.66
N GLN A 315 -7.07 -13.16 26.63
CA GLN A 315 -6.68 -11.76 26.71
C GLN A 315 -7.54 -10.93 25.78
N PHE A 316 -8.02 -9.79 26.28
CA PHE A 316 -8.96 -8.91 25.59
C PHE A 316 -8.37 -7.53 25.42
N THR A 317 -8.57 -6.93 24.26
CA THR A 317 -8.36 -5.49 24.05
C THR A 317 -9.53 -4.90 23.27
N LEU A 318 -10.02 -3.74 23.70
CA LEU A 318 -11.14 -3.04 23.10
C LEU A 318 -10.59 -2.00 22.13
N CYS A 319 -10.99 -2.08 20.87
CA CYS A 319 -10.50 -1.24 19.79
C CYS A 319 -11.64 -0.49 19.10
N MET A 320 -11.51 0.82 18.99
CA MET A 320 -12.44 1.70 18.29
C MET A 320 -11.79 2.18 16.99
N THR A 321 -12.55 2.26 15.91
CA THR A 321 -12.04 2.69 14.61
C THR A 321 -12.74 3.96 14.14
N ALA A 322 -12.05 4.76 13.33
CA ALA A 322 -12.60 5.96 12.70
C ALA A 322 -12.79 5.78 11.18
N PHE A 323 -12.99 4.53 10.73
CA PHE A 323 -13.03 4.16 9.31
C PHE A 323 -14.22 4.76 8.58
N GLU A 324 -13.97 5.94 8.02
CA GLU A 324 -14.89 6.67 7.17
C GLU A 324 -14.19 7.00 5.85
N ALA A 325 -14.94 6.97 4.75
CA ALA A 325 -14.38 7.12 3.41
C ALA A 325 -15.08 8.22 2.61
N GLN A 326 -14.29 8.96 1.85
CA GLN A 326 -14.79 10.05 1.01
C GLN A 326 -14.07 10.10 -0.35
N GLU A 327 -14.79 10.40 -1.42
CA GLU A 327 -14.17 10.79 -2.69
C GLU A 327 -13.76 12.26 -2.67
N MET A 328 -12.48 12.53 -2.92
CA MET A 328 -11.98 13.90 -2.98
C MET A 328 -10.76 14.02 -3.88
N GLU A 329 -10.49 15.25 -4.35
CA GLU A 329 -9.27 15.57 -5.08
C GLU A 329 -8.03 15.36 -4.22
N ILE A 330 -7.14 14.50 -4.65
CA ILE A 330 -5.89 14.21 -3.97
C ILE A 330 -4.69 14.65 -4.80
N LYS A 331 -3.58 14.88 -4.12
CA LYS A 331 -2.26 14.96 -4.73
C LYS A 331 -1.39 13.91 -4.05
N ALA A 332 -1.04 12.87 -4.81
CA ALA A 332 -0.22 11.76 -4.36
C ALA A 332 1.11 11.77 -5.13
N THR A 333 2.23 11.75 -4.41
CA THR A 333 3.57 11.84 -5.02
C THR A 333 4.50 10.82 -4.41
N ARG A 334 5.40 10.24 -5.19
CA ARG A 334 6.48 9.39 -4.68
C ARG A 334 7.73 9.57 -5.55
N PRO A 335 8.93 9.19 -5.07
CA PRO A 335 10.15 9.39 -5.84
C PRO A 335 10.24 8.49 -7.07
N ALA A 336 11.28 8.72 -7.86
CA ALA A 336 11.62 7.96 -9.06
C ALA A 336 11.89 6.47 -8.81
N SER A 337 12.44 6.14 -7.65
CA SER A 337 12.89 4.80 -7.27
C SER A 337 12.12 4.35 -6.03
N PHE A 338 11.41 3.23 -6.14
CA PHE A 338 10.59 2.67 -5.08
C PHE A 338 10.49 1.14 -5.24
N PRO A 339 10.19 0.41 -4.15
CA PRO A 339 9.90 -1.03 -4.20
C PRO A 339 8.64 -1.36 -5.03
N PRO A 340 8.57 -2.54 -5.64
CA PRO A 340 7.34 -3.01 -6.31
C PRO A 340 6.20 -3.26 -5.30
N GLU A 341 4.96 -3.25 -5.79
CA GLU A 341 3.79 -3.63 -4.98
C GLU A 341 3.95 -5.04 -4.40
N PRO A 342 3.68 -5.24 -3.10
CA PRO A 342 3.89 -6.52 -2.45
C PRO A 342 2.90 -7.59 -2.92
N ALA A 343 3.35 -8.84 -2.83
CA ALA A 343 2.55 -10.01 -3.13
C ALA A 343 2.72 -11.04 -2.00
N VAL A 344 1.62 -11.67 -1.62
CA VAL A 344 1.66 -12.73 -0.61
C VAL A 344 1.84 -14.08 -1.30
N LEU A 345 2.90 -14.79 -0.92
CA LEU A 345 3.26 -16.09 -1.47
C LEU A 345 3.20 -17.15 -0.38
N TRP A 346 2.77 -18.35 -0.74
CA TRP A 346 2.81 -19.50 0.16
C TRP A 346 4.23 -20.06 0.23
N ASN A 347 4.81 -20.07 1.43
CA ASN A 347 6.10 -20.68 1.69
C ASN A 347 5.92 -22.16 2.05
N THR A 348 6.31 -23.05 1.13
CA THR A 348 6.19 -24.50 1.31
C THR A 348 7.11 -25.07 2.39
N SER A 349 8.18 -24.36 2.75
CA SER A 349 9.15 -24.83 3.76
C SER A 349 8.65 -24.58 5.19
N THR A 350 7.96 -23.46 5.41
CA THR A 350 7.37 -23.10 6.71
C THR A 350 5.90 -23.49 6.80
N ALA A 351 5.25 -23.80 5.67
CA ALA A 351 3.80 -23.97 5.57
C ALA A 351 3.03 -22.74 6.09
N THR A 352 3.51 -21.56 5.71
CA THR A 352 2.95 -20.25 6.10
C THR A 352 2.94 -19.29 4.91
N TYR A 353 2.13 -18.22 5.00
CA TYR A 353 2.18 -17.12 4.05
C TYR A 353 3.35 -16.18 4.37
N ASP A 354 4.13 -15.80 3.36
CA ASP A 354 5.11 -14.72 3.49
C ASP A 354 4.39 -13.37 3.38
N THR A 355 4.25 -12.70 4.51
CA THR A 355 3.53 -11.41 4.62
C THR A 355 4.47 -10.22 4.77
N LYS A 356 5.79 -10.42 4.85
CA LYS A 356 6.76 -9.39 5.29
C LYS A 356 6.66 -8.08 4.51
N ASP A 357 6.57 -8.16 3.18
CA ASP A 357 6.52 -6.97 2.33
C ASP A 357 5.17 -6.22 2.48
N VAL A 358 4.07 -6.94 2.75
CA VAL A 358 2.77 -6.33 3.06
C VAL A 358 2.80 -5.65 4.42
N LEU A 359 3.39 -6.29 5.43
CA LEU A 359 3.56 -5.70 6.76
C LEU A 359 4.36 -4.39 6.67
N ARG A 360 5.44 -4.40 5.89
CA ARG A 360 6.26 -3.23 5.63
C ARG A 360 5.45 -2.12 4.96
N GLN A 361 4.71 -2.41 3.90
CA GLN A 361 3.89 -1.42 3.20
C GLN A 361 2.89 -0.72 4.13
N LEU A 362 2.39 -1.39 5.16
CA LEU A 362 1.37 -0.89 6.09
C LEU A 362 1.92 -0.23 7.37
N ASP A 363 3.24 -0.04 7.45
CA ASP A 363 3.99 0.48 8.62
C ASP A 363 3.93 -0.42 9.87
N ALA A 364 3.70 -1.72 9.70
CA ALA A 364 3.64 -2.67 10.82
C ALA A 364 5.03 -3.22 11.23
N GLY A 365 6.08 -2.40 11.09
CA GLY A 365 7.46 -2.73 11.45
C GLY A 365 7.84 -2.23 12.85
N THR A 366 8.99 -2.67 13.37
CA THR A 366 9.56 -2.18 14.65
C THR A 366 10.16 -0.77 14.53
N SER A 367 10.35 -0.28 13.30
CA SER A 367 10.71 1.11 12.97
C SER A 367 9.75 1.60 11.89
N SER A 368 9.26 2.83 12.02
CA SER A 368 8.44 3.47 10.98
C SER A 368 9.33 3.75 9.77
N ASP A 369 9.03 3.07 8.66
CA ASP A 369 9.74 3.24 7.41
C ASP A 369 9.14 4.45 6.66
N SER A 370 9.96 5.14 5.88
CA SER A 370 9.45 6.21 5.02
C SER A 370 8.46 5.65 3.99
N THR A 371 7.52 6.48 3.52
CA THR A 371 6.59 6.13 2.43
C THR A 371 7.30 5.57 1.19
N VAL A 372 8.51 6.07 0.90
CA VAL A 372 9.41 5.61 -0.15
C VAL A 372 9.85 4.16 0.06
N GLU A 373 10.35 3.85 1.25
CA GLU A 373 10.82 2.51 1.63
C GLU A 373 9.68 1.49 1.67
N ARG A 374 8.46 1.98 1.90
CA ARG A 374 7.21 1.21 1.91
C ARG A 374 6.60 1.05 0.51
N GLY A 375 7.12 1.73 -0.51
CA GLY A 375 6.61 1.67 -1.89
C GLY A 375 5.24 2.34 -2.10
N ILE A 376 4.84 3.21 -1.18
CA ILE A 376 3.56 3.95 -1.22
C ILE A 376 3.77 5.41 -1.63
N PHE A 377 2.68 6.15 -1.81
CA PHE A 377 2.72 7.57 -2.14
C PHE A 377 2.62 8.45 -0.89
N ASP A 378 3.31 9.59 -0.89
CA ASP A 378 3.02 10.69 0.02
C ASP A 378 1.74 11.38 -0.43
N LEU A 379 0.77 11.47 0.47
CA LEU A 379 -0.46 12.22 0.26
C LEU A 379 -0.28 13.66 0.77
N ALA A 380 -0.60 14.64 -0.08
CA ALA A 380 -0.44 16.04 0.28
C ALA A 380 -1.39 16.45 1.42
N PRO A 381 -0.93 17.25 2.41
CA PRO A 381 -1.78 17.76 3.48
C PRO A 381 -2.88 18.66 2.93
N ARG A 382 -4.09 18.54 3.50
CA ARG A 382 -5.27 19.37 3.17
C ARG A 382 -6.25 19.40 4.34
N SER A 383 -7.30 20.21 4.21
CA SER A 383 -8.48 20.06 5.06
C SER A 383 -9.23 18.79 4.69
N TRP A 384 -9.43 17.93 5.69
CA TRP A 384 -10.10 16.63 5.55
C TRP A 384 -11.59 16.68 5.89
N GLN A 385 -12.10 17.82 6.37
CA GLN A 385 -13.54 17.99 6.60
C GLN A 385 -14.35 17.88 5.31
N TRP A 386 -15.56 17.34 5.42
CA TRP A 386 -16.46 17.23 4.27
C TRP A 386 -16.78 18.60 3.68
N PRO A 387 -16.83 18.72 2.34
CA PRO A 387 -17.45 19.88 1.71
C PRO A 387 -18.91 19.98 2.16
N GLU A 388 -19.42 21.21 2.37
CA GLU A 388 -20.85 21.43 2.65
C GLU A 388 -21.69 20.85 1.50
N ARG A 389 -22.29 19.67 1.70
CA ARG A 389 -23.24 19.04 0.77
C ARG A 389 -24.63 19.00 1.41
N PRO A 390 -25.71 19.09 0.62
CA PRO A 390 -27.07 19.01 1.16
C PRO A 390 -27.36 17.66 1.83
N GLU A 391 -28.04 17.70 2.98
CA GLU A 391 -28.31 16.64 3.98
C GLU A 391 -28.93 15.32 3.48
N TYR A 392 -29.20 15.15 2.18
CA TYR A 392 -30.09 14.09 1.69
C TYR A 392 -29.61 13.34 0.44
N SER A 393 -28.30 13.24 0.17
CA SER A 393 -27.83 12.14 -0.68
C SER A 393 -27.56 10.94 0.22
N PHE A 394 -28.43 9.93 0.16
CA PHE A 394 -28.15 8.63 0.76
C PHE A 394 -26.74 8.22 0.32
N VAL A 395 -25.82 8.13 1.28
CA VAL A 395 -24.37 7.98 1.10
C VAL A 395 -24.10 6.53 0.68
N VAL A 396 -24.52 6.14 -0.53
CA VAL A 396 -24.31 4.78 -1.07
C VAL A 396 -23.29 4.78 -2.20
N GLY A 397 -22.37 5.75 -2.15
CA GLY A 397 -21.31 5.97 -3.13
C GLY A 397 -20.17 4.95 -3.08
N GLY A 398 -19.24 5.04 -4.03
CA GLY A 398 -18.04 4.21 -4.10
C GLY A 398 -17.16 4.27 -2.83
N ALA A 399 -17.00 5.44 -2.23
CA ALA A 399 -16.25 5.62 -0.99
C ALA A 399 -16.93 4.93 0.18
N PHE A 400 -18.25 5.15 0.38
CA PHE A 400 -18.99 4.41 1.41
C PHE A 400 -18.90 2.91 1.21
N SER A 401 -18.97 2.45 -0.04
CA SER A 401 -18.80 1.03 -0.34
C SER A 401 -17.44 0.51 0.14
N THR A 402 -16.37 1.31 0.01
CA THR A 402 -15.01 0.95 0.43
C THR A 402 -14.92 0.58 1.91
N THR A 403 -15.62 1.30 2.79
CA THR A 403 -15.70 0.98 4.23
C THR A 403 -16.86 0.06 4.59
N TYR A 404 -17.89 -0.04 3.74
CA TYR A 404 -19.05 -0.91 3.93
C TYR A 404 -18.66 -2.37 4.13
N ALA A 405 -17.57 -2.83 3.52
CA ALA A 405 -16.99 -4.15 3.74
C ALA A 405 -16.76 -4.46 5.24
N LEU A 406 -16.34 -3.46 6.01
CA LEU A 406 -16.05 -3.59 7.44
C LEU A 406 -17.30 -3.84 8.27
N THR A 407 -18.48 -3.51 7.75
CA THR A 407 -19.74 -3.77 8.44
C THR A 407 -19.98 -5.26 8.61
N PHE A 408 -19.47 -6.12 7.71
CA PHE A 408 -19.59 -7.58 7.82
C PHE A 408 -18.50 -8.23 8.67
N VAL A 409 -17.44 -7.48 8.98
CA VAL A 409 -16.33 -8.02 9.76
C VAL A 409 -16.71 -8.10 11.23
N GLY A 410 -16.57 -9.29 11.83
CA GLY A 410 -16.84 -9.55 13.24
C GLY A 410 -18.30 -9.79 13.60
N TYR A 411 -19.22 -9.91 12.64
CA TYR A 411 -20.58 -10.45 12.88
C TYR A 411 -20.60 -11.98 12.97
N ASP A 412 -19.73 -12.63 12.20
CA ASP A 412 -19.35 -14.03 12.38
C ASP A 412 -17.84 -14.04 12.70
N ASP A 413 -17.49 -14.80 13.73
CA ASP A 413 -16.15 -14.78 14.32
C ASP A 413 -15.06 -15.05 13.29
N LEU A 414 -13.97 -14.27 13.35
CA LEU A 414 -12.79 -14.42 12.51
C LEU A 414 -11.97 -15.65 12.98
N TYR A 415 -12.49 -16.86 12.74
CA TYR A 415 -11.80 -18.12 13.04
C TYR A 415 -11.94 -19.17 11.91
N TYR A 416 -10.80 -19.68 11.45
CA TYR A 416 -10.46 -20.85 10.58
C TYR A 416 -11.39 -21.34 9.44
N GLY A 417 -12.47 -20.65 9.08
CA GLY A 417 -13.38 -21.13 8.03
C GLY A 417 -14.07 -20.07 7.17
N LEU A 418 -14.16 -18.83 7.66
CA LEU A 418 -14.92 -17.76 7.00
C LEU A 418 -14.05 -16.65 6.40
N VAL A 419 -12.77 -16.59 6.78
CA VAL A 419 -11.80 -15.63 6.25
C VAL A 419 -10.60 -16.35 5.66
N ASN A 420 -10.10 -15.80 4.57
CA ASN A 420 -8.96 -16.28 3.83
C ASN A 420 -7.72 -16.35 4.72
N GLU A 421 -7.03 -17.51 4.71
CA GLU A 421 -5.85 -17.73 5.55
C GLU A 421 -4.75 -16.69 5.34
N ALA A 422 -4.61 -16.13 4.13
CA ALA A 422 -3.62 -15.08 3.86
C ALA A 422 -3.95 -13.78 4.61
N GLN A 423 -5.24 -13.41 4.67
CA GLN A 423 -5.70 -12.22 5.39
C GLN A 423 -5.56 -12.39 6.90
N TYR A 424 -5.89 -13.58 7.43
CA TYR A 424 -5.66 -13.91 8.83
C TYR A 424 -4.17 -13.85 9.20
N SER A 425 -3.30 -14.41 8.34
CA SER A 425 -1.84 -14.39 8.56
C SER A 425 -1.28 -12.97 8.64
N ILE A 426 -1.84 -12.01 7.89
CA ILE A 426 -1.45 -10.61 7.98
C ILE A 426 -1.77 -10.05 9.38
N LEU A 427 -3.01 -10.20 9.85
CA LEU A 427 -3.42 -9.71 11.18
C LEU A 427 -2.59 -10.36 12.31
N ALA A 428 -2.43 -11.69 12.27
CA ALA A 428 -1.73 -12.45 13.29
C ALA A 428 -0.22 -12.13 13.31
N HIS A 429 0.43 -12.02 12.15
CA HIS A 429 1.83 -11.62 12.08
C HIS A 429 2.02 -10.16 12.53
N MET A 430 1.10 -9.23 12.19
CA MET A 430 1.19 -7.83 12.65
C MET A 430 1.08 -7.71 14.16
N ALA A 431 0.08 -8.34 14.75
CA ALA A 431 -0.13 -8.30 16.19
C ALA A 431 1.08 -8.87 16.93
N SER A 432 1.63 -10.00 16.44
CA SER A 432 2.81 -10.62 17.04
C SER A 432 4.13 -9.87 16.80
N SER A 433 4.31 -9.18 15.66
CA SER A 433 5.55 -8.47 15.34
C SER A 433 5.63 -7.07 15.96
N THR A 434 4.50 -6.38 16.07
CA THR A 434 4.45 -5.00 16.57
C THR A 434 4.12 -4.92 18.05
N ALA A 435 3.44 -5.95 18.58
CA ALA A 435 2.88 -5.92 19.93
C ALA A 435 1.86 -4.77 20.14
N ASP A 436 1.40 -4.14 19.05
CA ASP A 436 0.46 -3.02 19.06
C ASP A 436 -0.85 -3.44 18.35
N PRO A 437 -1.92 -3.73 19.12
CA PRO A 437 -3.19 -4.14 18.52
C PRO A 437 -3.87 -3.03 17.70
N ALA A 438 -3.60 -1.75 17.99
CA ALA A 438 -4.18 -0.64 17.24
C ALA A 438 -3.58 -0.57 15.84
N LEU A 439 -2.25 -0.72 15.75
CA LEU A 439 -1.54 -0.78 14.47
C LEU A 439 -1.93 -2.03 13.65
N ALA A 440 -2.05 -3.19 14.31
CA ALA A 440 -2.47 -4.44 13.67
C ALA A 440 -3.87 -4.32 13.04
N LEU A 441 -4.85 -3.76 13.78
CA LEU A 441 -6.20 -3.55 13.25
C LEU A 441 -6.27 -2.46 12.18
N GLN A 442 -5.54 -1.35 12.35
CA GLN A 442 -5.46 -0.30 11.32
C GLN A 442 -5.00 -0.90 9.99
N ALA A 443 -3.93 -1.70 10.02
CA ALA A 443 -3.35 -2.29 8.83
C ALA A 443 -4.24 -3.40 8.22
N TYR A 444 -4.88 -4.23 9.05
CA TYR A 444 -5.85 -5.22 8.61
C TYR A 444 -7.07 -4.58 7.92
N PHE A 445 -7.71 -3.60 8.54
CA PHE A 445 -8.87 -2.93 7.95
C PHE A 445 -8.52 -2.10 6.72
N THR A 446 -7.34 -1.47 6.68
CA THR A 446 -6.83 -0.81 5.46
C THR A 446 -6.73 -1.80 4.32
N THR A 447 -6.19 -3.00 4.60
CA THR A 447 -6.05 -4.07 3.61
C THR A 447 -7.41 -4.49 3.05
N LEU A 448 -8.41 -4.69 3.90
CA LEU A 448 -9.77 -5.03 3.47
C LEU A 448 -10.40 -3.91 2.62
N CYS A 449 -10.25 -2.66 3.03
CA CYS A 449 -10.73 -1.51 2.26
C CYS A 449 -10.07 -1.45 0.88
N ALA A 450 -8.76 -1.65 0.79
CA ALA A 450 -8.04 -1.67 -0.48
C ALA A 450 -8.54 -2.80 -1.39
N ILE A 451 -8.66 -4.02 -0.85
CA ILE A 451 -9.20 -5.18 -1.57
C ILE A 451 -10.56 -4.85 -2.17
N TYR A 452 -11.47 -4.34 -1.33
CA TYR A 452 -12.82 -4.03 -1.76
C TYR A 452 -12.87 -2.92 -2.81
N TYR A 453 -12.09 -1.86 -2.62
CA TYR A 453 -11.98 -0.75 -3.56
C TYR A 453 -11.52 -1.22 -4.95
N TYR A 454 -10.45 -2.01 -5.01
CA TYR A 454 -9.87 -2.47 -6.28
C TYR A 454 -10.65 -3.62 -6.94
N ASP A 455 -11.44 -4.38 -6.19
CA ASP A 455 -12.42 -5.31 -6.76
C ASP A 455 -13.54 -4.55 -7.49
N ARG A 456 -14.02 -3.45 -6.89
CA ARG A 456 -15.12 -2.64 -7.43
C ARG A 456 -14.72 -1.57 -8.43
N ILE A 457 -13.44 -1.30 -8.61
CA ILE A 457 -12.99 -0.27 -9.57
C ILE A 457 -13.53 -0.48 -10.99
N ILE A 458 -13.88 -1.73 -11.35
CA ILE A 458 -14.45 -2.08 -12.67
C ILE A 458 -15.87 -1.56 -12.89
N ILE A 459 -16.61 -1.23 -11.83
CA ILE A 459 -17.98 -0.72 -11.91
C ILE A 459 -18.05 0.81 -11.77
N PHE A 460 -16.91 1.50 -11.67
CA PHE A 460 -16.88 2.96 -11.63
C PHE A 460 -17.34 3.52 -12.99
N ASP A 461 -18.33 4.40 -12.96
CA ASP A 461 -19.01 4.97 -14.14
C ASP A 461 -19.02 6.50 -14.13
N THR A 462 -18.59 7.12 -13.03
CA THR A 462 -18.39 8.56 -12.91
C THR A 462 -16.92 8.89 -13.13
N ALA A 463 -16.66 9.82 -14.05
CA ALA A 463 -15.32 10.20 -14.47
C ALA A 463 -15.04 11.70 -14.32
N ALA A 464 -13.79 12.00 -13.98
CA ALA A 464 -13.23 13.35 -14.00
C ALA A 464 -11.90 13.33 -14.77
N PRO A 465 -11.43 14.47 -15.30
CA PRO A 465 -10.07 14.58 -15.80
C PRO A 465 -9.06 14.21 -14.71
N SER A 466 -7.93 13.63 -15.09
CA SER A 466 -6.79 13.44 -14.19
C SER A 466 -5.48 13.92 -14.78
N SER A 467 -4.53 14.26 -13.92
CA SER A 467 -3.15 14.55 -14.31
C SER A 467 -2.21 13.56 -13.64
N ARG A 468 -1.34 12.94 -14.44
CA ARG A 468 -0.40 11.92 -13.96
C ARG A 468 0.98 12.11 -14.55
N VAL A 469 2.01 11.86 -13.74
CA VAL A 469 3.41 11.76 -14.19
C VAL A 469 3.83 10.31 -14.07
N SER A 470 4.26 9.70 -15.18
CA SER A 470 4.65 8.28 -15.21
C SER A 470 5.93 8.05 -16.02
N TRP A 471 6.64 6.97 -15.70
CA TRP A 471 7.74 6.48 -16.53
C TRP A 471 7.22 5.91 -17.86
N VAL A 472 7.83 6.34 -18.96
CA VAL A 472 7.58 5.83 -20.33
C VAL A 472 8.79 5.06 -20.84
#